data_AF-A0A2H1VLY3-F1
#
_entry.id   AF-A0A2H1VLY3-F1
#
_cell.length_a   1.000
_cell.length_b   1.000
_cell.length_c   1.000
_cell.angle_alpha   90.00
_cell.angle_beta   90.00
_cell.angle_gamma   90.00
#
_symmetry.space_group_name_H-M   'P 1'
#
loop_
_entity.id
_entity.type
_entity.pdbx_description
1 polymer ?
#
loop_
_entity_poly.entity_id
_entity_poly.type
_entity_poly.pdbx_seq_one_letter_code
_entity_poly.pdbx_strand_id
1 'polypeptide(L)' 'MFQKEHFVDLIAKVTNAFPDDKIVGNYDMMTPILIIRDLEMLKRVTVKDFEHFIDRRSFTSELDPMFGRGLLLLHG' A
#
# COMPACT_ATOMS: atom_id res chain seq x y z
N MET A 1 8.09 8.13 21.17
CA MET A 1 9.20 8.55 20.30
C MET A 1 8.57 8.84 18.95
N PHE A 2 8.29 10.12 18.68
CA PHE A 2 7.46 10.58 17.56
C PHE A 2 8.24 10.56 16.23
N GLN A 3 7.55 10.23 15.14
CA GLN A 3 8.07 10.09 13.78
C GLN A 3 8.98 11.26 13.37
N LYS A 4 10.26 10.96 13.07
CA LYS A 4 11.21 11.93 12.47
C LYS A 4 11.40 11.73 10.96
N GLU A 5 10.78 10.71 10.38
CA GLU A 5 10.99 10.28 8.99
C GLU A 5 9.63 10.24 8.30
N HIS A 6 9.52 10.81 7.09
CA HIS A 6 8.26 10.77 6.37
C HIS A 6 7.94 9.33 5.95
N PHE A 7 6.66 9.00 5.84
CA PHE A 7 6.23 7.66 5.39
C PHE A 7 6.88 7.26 4.06
N VAL A 8 7.02 8.20 3.12
CA VAL A 8 7.68 7.97 1.84
C VAL A 8 9.16 7.60 2.02
N ASP A 9 9.86 8.28 2.93
CA ASP A 9 11.27 8.00 3.22
C ASP A 9 11.43 6.61 3.83
N LEU A 10 10.54 6.22 4.74
CA LEU A 10 10.51 4.87 5.33
C LEU A 10 10.30 3.80 4.25
N ILE A 11 9.34 3.99 3.35
CA ILE A 11 9.07 3.03 2.26
C ILE A 11 10.29 2.94 1.34
N ALA A 12 10.89 4.07 0.96
CA ALA A 12 12.08 4.09 0.12
C ALA A 12 13.26 3.38 0.79
N LYS A 13 13.47 3.59 2.09
CA LYS A 13 14.52 2.93 2.86
C LYS A 13 14.32 1.41 2.91
N VAL A 14 13.09 0.96 3.13
CA VAL A 14 12.74 -0.47 3.19
C VAL A 14 12.93 -1.13 1.82
N THR A 15 12.46 -0.51 0.74
CA THR A 15 12.65 -1.07 -0.60
C THR A 15 14.11 -1.06 -1.03
N ASN A 16 14.87 -0.02 -0.67
CA ASN A 16 16.30 0.09 -1.00
C ASN A 16 17.18 -0.90 -0.20
N ALA A 17 16.73 -1.37 0.96
CA ALA A 17 17.43 -2.40 1.72
C ALA A 17 17.42 -3.78 1.01
N PHE A 18 16.46 -3.99 0.11
CA PHE A 18 16.29 -5.22 -0.66
C PHE A 18 16.20 -4.89 -2.16
N PRO A 19 17.32 -4.47 -2.79
CA PRO A 19 17.32 -3.93 -4.14
C PRO A 19 16.97 -4.94 -5.23
N ASP A 20 17.22 -6.23 -5.00
CA ASP A 20 16.98 -7.29 -5.99
C ASP A 20 15.61 -7.98 -5.81
N ASP A 21 14.93 -7.72 -4.69
CA ASP A 21 13.66 -8.36 -4.38
C ASP A 21 12.49 -7.66 -5.09
N LYS A 22 11.67 -8.49 -5.74
CA LYS A 22 10.47 -8.04 -6.47
C LYS A 22 9.32 -7.64 -5.57
N ILE A 23 9.30 -8.18 -4.35
CA ILE A 23 8.31 -7.92 -3.31
C ILE A 23 9.04 -7.79 -1.99
N VAL A 24 8.73 -6.75 -1.22
CA VAL A 24 9.32 -6.52 0.10
C VAL A 24 8.20 -6.46 1.13
N GLY A 25 8.33 -7.23 2.21
CA GLY A 25 7.43 -7.20 3.35
C GLY A 25 7.85 -6.13 4.36
N ASN A 26 6.87 -5.45 4.95
CA ASN A 26 7.07 -4.52 6.05
C ASN A 26 5.93 -4.63 7.07
N TYR A 27 6.13 -4.15 8.28
CA TYR A 27 5.06 -3.95 9.26
C TYR A 27 4.91 -2.46 9.54
N ASP A 28 3.73 -1.93 9.21
CA ASP A 28 3.31 -0.63 9.71
C ASP A 28 2.60 -0.82 11.05
N MET A 29 3.35 -0.62 12.12
CA MET A 29 2.98 -0.97 13.49
C MET A 29 2.63 -2.46 13.60
N MET A 30 1.34 -2.80 13.61
CA MET A 30 0.84 -4.18 13.70
C MET A 30 0.29 -4.70 12.37
N THR A 31 0.23 -3.84 11.36
CA THR A 31 -0.38 -4.16 10.07
C THR A 31 0.71 -4.62 9.10
N PRO A 32 0.66 -5.87 8.61
CA PRO A 32 1.59 -6.33 7.58
C PRO A 32 1.31 -5.61 6.26
N ILE A 33 2.37 -5.24 5.56
CA ILE A 33 2.35 -4.58 4.25
C ILE A 33 3.24 -5.35 3.29
N LEU A 34 2.75 -5.55 2.07
CA LEU A 34 3.54 -6.02 0.94
C LEU A 34 3.76 -4.88 -0.06
N ILE A 35 5.01 -4.61 -0.40
CA ILE A 35 5.43 -3.56 -1.33
C ILE A 35 5.88 -4.24 -2.63
N ILE A 36 5.16 -4.00 -3.72
CA ILE A 36 5.45 -4.56 -5.04
C ILE A 36 6.41 -3.62 -5.78
N ARG A 37 7.57 -4.13 -6.21
CA ARG A 37 8.56 -3.39 -6.99
C ARG A 37 8.63 -3.79 -8.47
N ASP A 38 8.16 -4.99 -8.80
CA ASP A 38 8.14 -5.50 -10.17
C ASP A 38 6.94 -4.92 -10.95
N LEU A 39 7.22 -4.30 -12.10
CA LEU A 39 6.20 -3.62 -12.91
C LEU A 39 5.18 -4.58 -13.52
N GLU A 40 5.58 -5.80 -13.87
CA GLU A 40 4.66 -6.80 -14.43
C GLU A 40 3.68 -7.28 -13.37
N MET A 41 4.17 -7.54 -12.15
CA MET A 41 3.33 -7.87 -11.01
C MET A 41 2.41 -6.72 -10.62
N LEU A 42 2.93 -5.48 -10.58
CA LEU A 42 2.11 -4.30 -10.29
C LEU A 42 0.97 -4.18 -11.30
N LYS A 43 1.25 -4.34 -12.59
CA LYS A 43 0.22 -4.31 -13.65
C LYS A 43 -0.76 -5.46 -13.52
N ARG A 44 -0.30 -6.65 -13.15
CA ARG A 44 -1.18 -7.80 -12.92
C ARG A 44 -2.16 -7.51 -11.79
N VAL A 45 -1.68 -7.05 -10.64
CA VAL A 45 -2.51 -6.75 -9.46
C VAL A 45 -3.45 -5.58 -9.71
N THR A 46 -2.98 -4.50 -10.35
CA THR A 46 -3.77 -3.27 -10.53
C THR A 46 -4.71 -3.30 -11.73
N VAL A 47 -4.55 -4.26 -12.66
CA VAL A 47 -5.37 -4.34 -13.88
C VAL A 47 -6.05 -5.70 -14.04
N LYS A 48 -5.28 -6.79 -14.11
CA LYS A 48 -5.83 -8.12 -14.43
C LYS A 48 -6.61 -8.71 -13.27
N ASP A 49 -6.00 -8.67 -12.09
CA ASP A 49 -6.50 -9.35 -10.90
C ASP A 49 -7.16 -8.34 -9.93
N PHE A 50 -7.44 -7.11 -10.37
CA PHE A 50 -7.91 -6.00 -9.54
C PHE A 50 -9.16 -6.35 -8.71
N GLU A 51 -10.05 -7.17 -9.25
CA GLU A 51 -11.27 -7.67 -8.59
C GLU A 51 -11.02 -8.67 -7.45
N HIS A 52 -9.82 -9.26 -7.38
CA HIS A 52 -9.42 -10.13 -6.26
C HIS A 52 -8.83 -9.33 -5.09
N PHE A 53 -8.50 -8.05 -5.30
CA PHE A 53 -7.93 -7.14 -4.31
C PHE A 53 -8.94 -6.04 -3.94
N ILE A 54 -10.08 -6.46 -3.39
CA ILE A 54 -11.19 -5.57 -2.99
C ILE A 54 -10.99 -4.93 -1.62
N ASP A 55 -10.29 -5.60 -0.70
CA ASP A 55 -9.98 -5.08 0.64
C ASP A 55 -8.77 -4.13 0.56
N ARG A 56 -9.04 -2.89 0.15
CA ARG A 56 -8.02 -1.86 0.04
C ARG A 56 -7.91 -1.13 1.36
N ARG A 57 -6.68 -1.02 1.87
CA ARG A 57 -6.38 -0.15 3.02
C ARG A 57 -6.91 1.25 2.72
N SER A 58 -7.92 1.69 3.46
CA SER A 58 -8.41 3.05 3.36
C SER A 58 -7.33 4.01 3.87
N PHE A 59 -6.97 4.98 3.03
CA PHE A 59 -6.06 6.07 3.42
C PHE A 59 -6.78 7.16 4.22
N THR A 60 -8.11 7.07 4.33
CA THR A 60 -8.97 8.02 5.03
C THR A 60 -9.79 7.28 6.08
N SER A 61 -10.23 7.97 7.13
CA SER A 61 -11.25 7.38 7.99
C SER A 61 -12.55 7.22 7.17
N GLU A 62 -13.35 6.20 7.47
CA GLU A 62 -14.71 6.09 6.91
C GLU A 62 -15.59 7.32 7.24
N LEU A 63 -15.14 8.10 8.23
CA LEU A 63 -15.75 9.34 8.70
C LEU A 63 -15.29 10.57 7.90
N ASP A 64 -14.36 10.45 6.95
CA ASP A 64 -13.90 11.58 6.14
C ASP A 64 -14.97 11.96 5.08
N PRO A 65 -15.65 13.11 5.25
CA PRO A 65 -16.74 13.52 4.36
C PRO A 65 -16.30 13.75 2.92
N MET A 66 -15.00 13.98 2.69
CA MET A 66 -14.44 14.27 1.37
C MET A 66 -14.18 13.00 0.55
N PHE A 67 -13.88 11.88 1.20
CA PHE A 67 -13.41 10.66 0.54
C PHE A 67 -14.29 9.43 0.78
N GLY A 68 -15.22 9.46 1.74
CA GLY A 68 -16.06 8.31 2.13
C GLY A 68 -16.97 7.70 1.04
N ARG A 69 -16.99 8.26 -0.18
CA ARG A 69 -17.70 7.70 -1.36
C ARG A 69 -16.84 7.64 -2.63
N GLY A 70 -15.53 7.80 -2.52
CA GLY A 70 -14.62 7.75 -3.67
C GLY A 70 -14.53 6.33 -4.27
N LEU A 71 -14.44 6.24 -5.60
CA LEU A 71 -14.28 4.96 -6.34
C LEU A 71 -13.12 4.09 -5.84
N LEU A 72 -12.08 4.70 -5.27
CA LEU A 72 -10.91 4.01 -4.73
C LEU A 72 -11.15 3.35 -3.36
N LEU A 73 -12.24 3.71 -2.67
CA LEU A 73 -12.56 3.31 -1.30
C LEU A 73 -13.83 2.45 -1.20
N LEU A 74 -14.35 1.99 -2.34
CA LEU A 74 -15.47 1.06 -2.39
C LEU A 74 -15.03 -0.28 -1.77
N HIS A 75 -15.73 -0.68 -0.72
CA HIS A 75 -15.67 -2.02 -0.14
C HIS A 75 -16.88 -2.81 -0.65
N GLY A 76 -16.69 -4.11 -0.93
CA GLY A 76 -17.73 -5.04 -1.39
C GLY A 76 -18.59 -5.57 -0.25
#